data_AF-A0AAU9U4T4-F1
#
_entry.id   AF-A0AAU9U4T4-F1
#
_cell.length_a   1.000
_cell.length_b   1.000
_cell.length_c   1.000
_cell.angle_alpha   90.00
_cell.angle_beta   90.00
_cell.angle_gamma   90.00
#
_symmetry.space_group_name_H-M   'P 1'
#
loop_
_entity.id
_entity.type
_entity.pdbx_description
1 polymer ?
#
loop_
_entity_poly.entity_id
_entity_poly.type
_entity_poly.pdbx_seq_one_letter_code
_entity_poly.pdbx_strand_id
1 'polypeptide(L)'
;MSYDNYIKWLNEKLLPNLPERSIIVLDNASYHNTRAEKMPTSATNKADMQQWLRDKGIAFERNLLKLELYDIIKKHKDQHITYKIDDFIKSKGFDVIRLPPYHPELNAIENIWGINIDQNTTNMETLINESLNKVTSETWYKTCTHVEKIEKEYLKYFDVDFEFVIDLQNDSDDSESEFENYVSDSD
;
A
#
# COMPACT_ATOMS: atom_id res chain seq x y z
N MET A 1 0.02 16.96 1.05
CA MET A 1 -1.01 16.81 -0.02
C MET A 1 -2.28 16.24 0.61
N SER A 2 -3.48 16.70 0.24
CA SER A 2 -4.76 16.11 0.69
C SER A 2 -5.33 15.17 -0.38
N TYR A 3 -6.29 14.30 -0.01
CA TYR A 3 -6.99 13.44 -0.96
C TYR A 3 -7.62 14.24 -2.10
N ASP A 4 -8.36 15.30 -1.79
CA ASP A 4 -9.07 16.12 -2.79
C ASP A 4 -8.10 16.81 -3.77
N ASN A 5 -7.00 17.35 -3.25
CA ASN A 5 -5.98 17.98 -4.09
C ASN A 5 -5.29 16.94 -4.99
N TYR A 6 -5.04 15.74 -4.47
CA TYR A 6 -4.46 14.65 -5.25
C TYR A 6 -5.38 14.18 -6.36
N ILE A 7 -6.66 13.92 -6.06
CA ILE A 7 -7.65 13.51 -7.06
C ILE A 7 -7.82 14.58 -8.14
N LYS A 8 -7.84 15.87 -7.75
CA LYS A 8 -7.88 16.97 -8.71
C LYS A 8 -6.69 16.93 -9.66
N TRP A 9 -5.48 16.86 -9.13
CA TRP A 9 -4.26 16.76 -9.95
C TRP A 9 -4.25 15.50 -10.82
N LEU A 10 -4.62 14.34 -10.25
CA LEU A 10 -4.69 13.06 -10.96
C LEU A 10 -5.62 13.18 -12.17
N ASN A 11 -6.83 13.70 -11.97
CA ASN A 11 -7.84 13.83 -13.01
C ASN A 11 -7.52 14.91 -14.06
N GLU A 12 -6.97 16.05 -13.64
CA GLU A 12 -6.76 17.21 -14.52
C GLU A 12 -5.39 17.21 -15.22
N LYS A 13 -4.39 16.54 -14.63
CA LYS A 13 -2.99 16.62 -15.09
C LYS A 13 -2.42 15.27 -15.46
N LEU A 14 -2.56 14.25 -14.62
CA LEU A 14 -1.91 12.96 -14.89
C LEU A 14 -2.67 12.15 -15.94
N LEU A 15 -3.91 11.75 -15.63
CA LEU A 15 -4.69 10.82 -16.46
C LEU A 15 -4.87 11.27 -17.92
N PRO A 16 -5.13 12.56 -18.23
CA PRO A 16 -5.28 13.02 -19.62
C PRO A 16 -4.00 12.93 -20.46
N ASN A 17 -2.83 12.82 -19.82
CA ASN A 17 -1.52 12.76 -20.48
C ASN A 17 -0.93 11.34 -20.50
N LEU A 18 -1.67 10.33 -20.02
CA LEU A 18 -1.26 8.94 -20.06
C LEU A 18 -1.81 8.24 -21.32
N PRO A 19 -1.03 7.35 -21.95
CA PRO A 19 -1.55 6.44 -22.97
C PRO A 19 -2.71 5.59 -22.42
N GLU A 20 -3.66 5.25 -23.29
CA GLU A 20 -4.77 4.37 -22.92
C GLU A 20 -4.25 3.03 -22.36
N ARG A 21 -4.96 2.48 -21.36
CA ARG A 21 -4.63 1.21 -20.69
C ARG A 21 -3.26 1.17 -20.01
N SER A 22 -2.74 2.33 -19.62
CA SER A 22 -1.57 2.38 -18.73
C SER A 22 -1.90 1.76 -17.37
N ILE A 23 -0.89 1.20 -16.72
CA ILE A 23 -0.96 0.72 -15.34
C ILE A 23 -0.36 1.81 -14.44
N ILE A 24 -1.08 2.18 -13.39
CA ILE A 24 -0.64 3.15 -12.39
C ILE A 24 -0.18 2.40 -11.15
N VAL A 25 1.07 2.61 -10.76
CA VAL A 25 1.65 2.04 -9.55
C VAL A 25 1.56 3.07 -8.42
N LEU A 26 0.94 2.71 -7.30
CA LEU A 26 0.77 3.58 -6.13
C LEU A 26 1.54 3.04 -4.92
N ASP A 27 2.21 3.93 -4.21
CA ASP A 27 2.76 3.68 -2.88
C ASP A 27 1.68 3.77 -1.79
N ASN A 28 2.09 3.63 -0.53
CA ASN A 28 1.19 3.61 0.62
C ASN A 28 0.97 4.98 1.30
N ALA A 29 1.11 6.08 0.56
CA ALA A 29 0.80 7.39 1.10
C ALA A 29 -0.64 7.46 1.65
N SER A 30 -0.83 8.18 2.76
CA SER A 30 -2.11 8.19 3.48
C SER A 30 -3.31 8.62 2.62
N TYR A 31 -3.10 9.57 1.71
CA TYR A 31 -4.13 10.03 0.78
C TYR A 31 -4.43 9.02 -0.33
N HIS A 32 -3.50 8.14 -0.73
CA HIS A 32 -3.82 6.99 -1.59
C HIS A 32 -4.69 5.96 -0.86
N ASN A 33 -4.58 5.90 0.47
CA ASN A 33 -5.17 4.85 1.30
C ASN A 33 -6.54 5.23 1.90
N THR A 34 -7.23 6.20 1.30
CA THR A 34 -8.59 6.57 1.72
C THR A 34 -9.56 5.45 1.33
N ARG A 35 -10.07 4.73 2.34
CA ARG A 35 -10.95 3.57 2.16
C ARG A 35 -12.26 3.96 1.46
N ALA A 36 -12.70 3.12 0.52
CA ALA A 36 -13.99 3.27 -0.14
C ALA A 36 -15.14 2.85 0.80
N GLU A 37 -14.93 1.78 1.56
CA GLU A 37 -15.90 1.25 2.51
C GLU A 37 -15.39 1.33 3.96
N LYS A 38 -16.32 1.48 4.91
CA LYS A 38 -16.01 1.39 6.33
C LYS A 38 -15.92 -0.08 6.74
N MET A 39 -14.73 -0.50 7.16
CA MET A 39 -14.54 -1.85 7.67
C MET A 39 -15.13 -2.03 9.06
N PRO A 40 -15.72 -3.20 9.37
CA PRO A 40 -16.10 -3.53 10.74
C PRO A 40 -14.91 -3.48 11.70
N THR A 41 -15.13 -2.96 12.90
CA THR A 41 -14.17 -2.95 14.01
C THR A 41 -14.72 -3.74 15.18
N SER A 42 -13.93 -3.96 16.24
CA SER A 42 -14.39 -4.59 17.48
C SER A 42 -15.61 -3.87 18.10
N ALA A 43 -15.79 -2.58 17.81
CA ALA A 43 -16.95 -1.80 18.25
C ALA A 43 -18.21 -2.01 17.38
N THR A 44 -18.08 -2.46 16.13
CA THR A 44 -19.21 -2.71 15.22
C THR A 44 -20.20 -3.69 15.84
N ASN A 45 -21.50 -3.47 15.66
CA ASN A 45 -22.50 -4.36 16.23
C ASN A 45 -22.54 -5.71 15.47
N LYS A 46 -23.14 -6.72 16.10
CA LYS A 46 -23.20 -8.08 15.54
C LYS A 46 -23.94 -8.12 14.20
N ALA A 47 -25.03 -7.36 14.04
CA ALA A 47 -25.83 -7.39 12.82
C ALA A 47 -25.05 -6.85 11.60
N ASP A 48 -24.31 -5.75 11.80
CA ASP A 48 -23.46 -5.14 10.76
C ASP A 48 -22.27 -6.03 10.40
N MET A 49 -21.66 -6.72 11.38
CA MET A 49 -20.61 -7.72 11.12
C MET A 49 -21.14 -8.87 10.25
N GLN A 50 -22.32 -9.39 10.58
CA GLN A 50 -22.98 -10.43 9.79
C GLN A 50 -23.36 -9.93 8.39
N GLN A 51 -23.76 -8.67 8.26
CA GLN A 51 -24.09 -8.09 6.97
C GLN A 51 -22.83 -7.96 6.10
N TRP A 52 -21.75 -7.44 6.66
CA TRP A 52 -20.48 -7.32 5.94
C TRP A 52 -19.97 -8.68 5.45
N LEU A 53 -20.03 -9.72 6.29
CA LEU A 53 -19.64 -11.08 5.89
C LEU A 53 -20.52 -11.61 4.74
N ARG A 54 -21.84 -11.35 4.77
CA ARG A 54 -22.75 -11.69 3.66
C ARG A 54 -22.39 -10.94 2.38
N ASP A 55 -22.14 -9.63 2.47
CA ASP A 55 -21.84 -8.78 1.32
C ASP A 55 -20.52 -9.19 0.65
N LYS A 56 -19.54 -9.68 1.43
CA LYS A 56 -18.28 -10.22 0.92
C LYS A 56 -18.34 -11.71 0.54
N GLY A 57 -19.49 -12.37 0.73
CA GLY A 57 -19.66 -13.80 0.41
C GLY A 57 -18.90 -14.75 1.33
N ILE A 58 -18.54 -14.31 2.55
CA ILE A 58 -17.83 -15.12 3.53
C ILE A 58 -18.84 -15.92 4.35
N ALA A 59 -18.68 -17.24 4.40
CA ALA A 59 -19.56 -18.13 5.17
C ALA A 59 -19.34 -17.97 6.69
N PHE A 60 -20.44 -17.96 7.45
CA PHE A 60 -20.42 -17.93 8.93
C PHE A 60 -21.69 -18.56 9.50
N GLU A 61 -21.63 -19.03 10.75
CA GLU A 61 -22.81 -19.55 11.44
C GLU A 61 -23.58 -18.42 12.14
N ARG A 62 -24.93 -18.46 12.08
CA ARG A 62 -25.79 -17.36 12.58
C ARG A 62 -25.73 -17.17 14.10
N ASN A 63 -25.39 -18.21 14.83
CA ASN A 63 -25.29 -18.28 16.29
C ASN A 63 -23.95 -17.77 16.84
N LEU A 64 -22.92 -17.58 16.00
CA LEU A 64 -21.60 -17.10 16.45
C LEU A 64 -21.70 -15.81 17.28
N LEU A 65 -20.89 -15.75 18.33
CA LEU A 65 -20.72 -14.57 19.16
C LEU A 65 -20.08 -13.44 18.35
N LYS A 66 -20.23 -12.22 18.85
CA LYS A 66 -19.65 -11.03 18.21
C LYS A 66 -18.13 -11.15 18.05
N LEU A 67 -17.44 -11.74 19.03
CA LEU A 67 -15.99 -11.95 18.99
C LEU A 67 -15.60 -12.94 17.88
N GLU A 68 -16.28 -14.08 17.77
CA GLU A 68 -16.03 -15.09 16.74
C GLU A 68 -16.26 -14.55 15.33
N LEU A 69 -17.33 -13.75 15.14
CA LEU A 69 -17.57 -13.06 13.87
C LEU A 69 -16.44 -12.06 13.55
N TYR A 70 -15.94 -11.34 14.55
CA TYR A 70 -14.83 -10.42 14.36
C TYR A 70 -13.52 -11.14 14.04
N ASP A 71 -13.26 -12.32 14.61
CA ASP A 71 -12.10 -13.14 14.26
C ASP A 71 -12.12 -13.61 12.81
N ILE A 72 -13.30 -14.01 12.31
CA ILE A 72 -13.49 -14.32 10.89
C ILE A 72 -13.20 -13.09 10.04
N ILE A 73 -13.72 -11.92 10.42
CA ILE A 73 -13.46 -10.66 9.72
C ILE A 73 -11.96 -10.34 9.73
N LYS A 74 -11.25 -10.50 10.86
CA LYS A 74 -9.82 -10.21 10.98
C LYS A 74 -8.98 -11.06 10.02
N LYS A 75 -9.38 -12.31 9.75
CA LYS A 75 -8.71 -13.21 8.81
C LYS A 75 -8.93 -12.83 7.34
N HIS A 76 -10.04 -12.17 7.01
CA HIS A 76 -10.41 -11.87 5.61
C HIS A 76 -10.35 -10.37 5.26
N LYS A 77 -10.29 -9.48 6.26
CA LYS A 77 -10.42 -8.03 6.06
C LYS A 77 -9.42 -7.48 5.06
N ASP A 78 -8.19 -7.97 5.07
CA ASP A 78 -7.08 -7.40 4.29
C ASP A 78 -7.27 -7.67 2.78
N GLN A 79 -7.95 -8.76 2.43
CA GLN A 79 -8.31 -9.11 1.04
C GLN A 79 -9.46 -8.27 0.48
N HIS A 80 -10.22 -7.61 1.35
CA HIS A 80 -11.41 -6.83 0.98
C HIS A 80 -11.23 -5.33 1.17
N ILE A 81 -10.01 -4.86 1.45
CA ILE A 81 -9.72 -3.43 1.50
C ILE A 81 -9.82 -2.85 0.09
N THR A 82 -10.74 -1.91 -0.08
CA THR A 82 -10.89 -1.11 -1.30
C THR A 82 -10.62 0.36 -1.01
N TYR A 83 -10.01 1.05 -1.98
CA TYR A 83 -9.64 2.44 -1.85
C TYR A 83 -10.36 3.28 -2.90
N LYS A 84 -10.84 4.47 -2.50
CA LYS A 84 -11.61 5.35 -3.38
C LYS A 84 -10.84 5.71 -4.66
N ILE A 85 -9.52 5.85 -4.55
CA ILE A 85 -8.67 6.20 -5.67
C ILE A 85 -8.56 5.08 -6.70
N ASP A 86 -8.57 3.82 -6.26
CA ASP A 86 -8.47 2.65 -7.13
C ASP A 86 -9.74 2.56 -7.98
N ASP A 87 -10.90 2.72 -7.35
CA ASP A 87 -12.19 2.75 -8.03
C ASP A 87 -12.28 3.94 -9.00
N PHE A 88 -11.76 5.10 -8.60
CA PHE A 88 -11.70 6.27 -9.46
C PHE A 88 -10.84 6.05 -10.71
N ILE A 89 -9.61 5.53 -10.53
CA ILE A 89 -8.69 5.24 -11.65
C ILE A 89 -9.29 4.18 -12.59
N LYS A 90 -9.85 3.11 -12.03
CA LYS A 90 -10.54 2.05 -12.80
C LYS A 90 -11.72 2.61 -13.61
N SER A 91 -12.50 3.53 -13.04
CA SER A 91 -13.60 4.18 -13.77
C SER A 91 -13.15 5.00 -14.98
N LYS A 92 -11.87 5.37 -15.04
CA LYS A 92 -11.24 6.09 -16.15
C LYS A 92 -10.57 5.15 -17.17
N GLY A 93 -10.64 3.83 -16.98
CA GLY A 93 -10.10 2.83 -17.91
C GLY A 93 -8.63 2.49 -17.69
N PHE A 94 -8.09 2.74 -16.49
CA PHE A 94 -6.72 2.41 -16.11
C PHE A 94 -6.70 1.36 -15.00
N ASP A 95 -5.65 0.54 -14.97
CA ASP A 95 -5.43 -0.44 -13.91
C ASP A 95 -4.49 0.12 -12.84
N VAL A 96 -4.64 -0.38 -11.61
CA VAL A 96 -3.84 0.05 -10.46
C VAL A 96 -3.11 -1.15 -9.86
N ILE A 97 -1.83 -0.96 -9.62
CA ILE A 97 -1.00 -1.85 -8.80
C ILE A 97 -0.57 -1.08 -7.55
N ARG A 98 -0.64 -1.72 -6.38
CA ARG A 98 -0.19 -1.14 -5.13
C ARG A 98 1.08 -1.81 -4.66
N LEU A 99 2.04 -1.01 -4.25
CA LEU A 99 3.27 -1.51 -3.65
C LEU A 99 2.99 -2.03 -2.24
N PRO A 100 3.71 -3.06 -1.80
CA PRO A 100 3.60 -3.50 -0.41
C PRO A 100 4.14 -2.41 0.54
N PRO A 101 3.58 -2.30 1.75
CA PRO A 101 4.01 -1.29 2.71
C PRO A 101 5.45 -1.53 3.17
N TYR A 102 6.19 -0.44 3.40
CA TYR A 102 7.59 -0.47 3.89
C TYR A 102 8.63 -1.07 2.93
N HIS A 103 8.33 -1.16 1.63
CA HIS A 103 9.25 -1.66 0.60
C HIS A 103 9.56 -0.58 -0.46
N PRO A 104 10.25 0.53 -0.10
CA PRO A 104 10.58 1.59 -1.05
C PRO A 104 11.50 1.11 -2.18
N GLU A 105 12.28 0.05 -1.98
CA GLU A 105 13.14 -0.58 -2.99
C GLU A 105 12.36 -1.17 -4.18
N LEU A 106 11.06 -1.46 -3.99
CA LEU A 106 10.15 -1.88 -5.06
C LEU A 106 9.53 -0.70 -5.80
N ASN A 107 9.78 0.54 -5.36
CA ASN A 107 9.27 1.74 -5.98
C ASN A 107 10.32 2.38 -6.90
N ALA A 108 10.16 2.23 -8.22
CA ALA A 108 11.11 2.75 -9.21
C ALA A 108 11.39 4.26 -9.06
N ILE A 109 10.41 5.07 -8.61
CA ILE A 109 10.61 6.51 -8.50
C ILE A 109 11.62 6.91 -7.42
N GLU A 110 11.81 6.10 -6.37
CA GLU A 110 12.77 6.38 -5.29
C GLU A 110 14.20 6.40 -5.81
N ASN A 111 14.52 5.48 -6.72
CA ASN A 111 15.81 5.43 -7.40
C ASN A 111 16.04 6.64 -8.32
N ILE A 112 14.97 7.17 -8.93
CA ILE A 112 15.07 8.39 -9.74
C ILE A 112 15.32 9.62 -8.88
N TRP A 113 14.68 9.71 -7.71
CA TRP A 113 14.94 10.79 -6.77
C TRP A 113 16.40 10.82 -6.31
N GLY A 114 17.01 9.66 -6.07
CA GLY A 114 18.43 9.55 -5.69
C GLY A 114 19.42 10.10 -6.72
N ILE A 115 19.06 10.12 -8.01
CA ILE A 115 19.92 10.64 -9.10
C ILE A 115 19.94 12.18 -9.13
N ASN A 116 18.89 12.82 -8.61
CA ASN A 116 18.57 14.22 -8.86
C ASN A 116 18.96 15.19 -7.73
N ILE A 117 19.73 14.73 -6.74
CA ILE A 117 20.13 15.56 -5.59
C ILE A 117 21.55 16.10 -5.81
N ASP A 118 21.65 17.22 -6.54
CA ASP A 118 22.80 18.12 -6.44
C ASP A 118 22.28 19.47 -5.91
N GLN A 119 22.59 19.77 -4.64
CA GLN A 119 21.90 20.82 -3.85
C GLN A 119 22.50 22.23 -4.01
N ASN A 120 23.30 22.48 -5.05
CA ASN A 120 24.10 23.71 -5.13
C ASN A 120 23.49 24.87 -5.94
N THR A 121 22.20 24.83 -6.28
CA THR A 121 21.59 25.85 -7.17
C THR A 121 20.50 26.66 -6.47
N THR A 122 20.54 27.98 -6.65
CA THR A 122 19.66 28.95 -5.95
C THR A 122 18.25 29.06 -6.54
N ASN A 123 17.99 28.49 -7.73
CA ASN A 123 16.69 28.53 -8.41
C ASN A 123 16.08 27.12 -8.54
N MET A 124 14.95 26.89 -7.87
CA MET A 124 14.25 25.60 -7.88
C MET A 124 13.72 25.18 -9.25
N GLU A 125 13.27 26.11 -10.09
CA GLU A 125 12.71 25.77 -11.40
C GLU A 125 13.79 25.26 -12.35
N THR A 126 14.95 25.91 -12.35
CA THR A 126 16.12 25.47 -13.12
C THR A 126 16.58 24.09 -12.65
N LEU A 127 16.66 23.85 -11.35
CA LEU A 127 17.00 22.56 -10.77
C LEU A 127 16.07 21.44 -11.22
N ILE A 128 14.75 21.67 -11.13
CA ILE A 128 13.76 20.66 -11.53
C ILE A 128 13.93 20.32 -13.01
N ASN A 129 14.06 21.33 -13.88
CA ASN A 129 14.23 21.10 -15.32
C ASN A 129 15.54 20.38 -15.64
N GLU A 130 16.65 20.76 -15.02
CA GLU A 130 17.94 20.10 -15.19
C GLU A 130 17.91 18.64 -14.72
N SER A 131 17.32 18.39 -13.55
CA SER A 131 17.13 17.05 -13.00
C SER A 131 16.22 16.19 -13.87
N LEU A 132 15.10 16.73 -14.35
CA LEU A 132 14.22 16.02 -15.28
C LEU A 132 14.93 15.68 -16.59
N ASN A 133 15.79 16.57 -17.11
CA ASN A 133 16.58 16.30 -18.32
C ASN A 133 17.63 15.19 -18.14
N LYS A 134 18.08 14.92 -16.91
CA LYS A 134 18.98 13.78 -16.61
C LYS A 134 18.25 12.44 -16.62
N VAL A 135 16.93 12.45 -16.45
CA VAL A 135 16.10 11.24 -16.46
C VAL A 135 15.78 10.87 -17.91
N THR A 136 16.70 10.12 -18.52
CA THR A 136 16.52 9.58 -19.87
C THR A 136 15.68 8.29 -19.85
N SER A 137 15.19 7.87 -21.02
CA SER A 137 14.53 6.56 -21.17
C SER A 137 15.46 5.39 -20.76
N GLU A 138 16.77 5.53 -20.98
CA GLU A 138 17.75 4.53 -20.55
C GLU A 138 17.88 4.49 -19.02
N THR A 139 17.91 5.66 -18.37
CA THR A 139 17.91 5.78 -16.91
C THR A 139 16.67 5.10 -16.32
N TRP A 140 15.49 5.39 -16.85
CA TRP A 140 14.24 4.79 -16.41
C TRP A 140 14.22 3.27 -16.60
N TYR A 141 14.63 2.78 -17.78
CA TYR A 141 14.71 1.35 -18.07
C TYR A 141 15.64 0.60 -17.11
N LYS A 142 16.82 1.16 -16.81
CA LYS A 142 17.77 0.58 -15.84
C LYS A 142 17.16 0.50 -14.45
N THR A 143 16.45 1.55 -14.02
CA THR A 143 15.75 1.57 -12.74
C THR A 143 14.66 0.51 -12.65
N CYS A 144 13.81 0.38 -13.68
CA CYS A 144 12.79 -0.67 -13.71
C CYS A 144 13.43 -2.08 -13.68
N THR A 145 14.48 -2.30 -14.46
CA THR A 145 15.21 -3.60 -14.48
C THR A 145 15.78 -3.95 -13.11
N HIS A 146 16.24 -2.94 -12.35
CA HIS A 146 16.73 -3.14 -10.99
C HIS A 146 15.61 -3.56 -10.04
N VAL A 147 14.45 -2.88 -10.08
CA VAL A 147 13.27 -3.23 -9.29
C VAL A 147 12.79 -4.65 -9.61
N GLU A 148 12.72 -5.04 -10.88
CA GLU A 148 12.36 -6.40 -11.29
C GLU A 148 13.31 -7.47 -10.73
N LYS A 149 14.60 -7.14 -10.58
CA LYS A 149 15.57 -8.06 -9.99
C LYS A 149 15.30 -8.26 -8.49
N ILE A 150 15.02 -7.18 -7.77
CA ILE A 150 14.66 -7.24 -6.34
C ILE A 150 13.38 -8.06 -6.16
N GLU A 151 12.36 -7.81 -6.98
CA GLU A 151 11.10 -8.56 -6.97
C GLU A 151 11.34 -10.06 -7.16
N LYS A 152 12.16 -10.44 -8.16
CA LYS A 152 12.55 -11.85 -8.39
C LYS A 152 13.31 -12.46 -7.21
N GLU A 153 14.11 -11.68 -6.49
CA GLU A 153 14.78 -12.14 -5.28
C GLU A 153 13.79 -12.40 -4.16
N TYR A 154 12.79 -11.53 -3.97
CA TYR A 154 11.72 -11.72 -2.98
C TYR A 154 10.86 -12.95 -3.29
N LEU A 155 10.48 -13.14 -4.55
CA LEU A 155 9.66 -14.30 -4.96
C LEU A 155 10.33 -15.65 -4.66
N LYS A 156 11.67 -15.72 -4.65
CA LYS A 156 12.38 -16.94 -4.25
C LYS A 156 12.10 -17.36 -2.81
N TYR A 157 11.78 -16.43 -1.92
CA TYR A 157 11.48 -16.71 -0.51
C TYR A 157 10.00 -17.04 -0.28
N PHE A 158 9.11 -16.64 -1.18
CA PHE A 158 7.68 -16.96 -1.11
C PHE A 158 7.35 -18.37 -1.62
N ASP A 159 8.15 -18.90 -2.55
CA ASP A 159 7.96 -20.24 -3.13
C ASP A 159 8.61 -21.36 -2.26
N VAL A 160 9.38 -20.97 -1.24
CA VAL A 160 9.81 -21.90 -0.19
C VAL A 160 8.74 -21.87 0.86
N ASP A 161 7.90 -22.90 0.91
CA ASP A 161 7.11 -23.20 2.11
C ASP A 161 8.07 -23.19 3.30
N PHE A 162 8.02 -22.13 4.11
CA PHE A 162 8.62 -22.16 5.42
C PHE A 162 7.85 -23.21 6.21
N GLU A 163 8.34 -24.46 6.19
CA GLU A 163 8.10 -25.41 7.26
C GLU A 163 8.66 -24.76 8.53
N PHE A 164 7.82 -23.96 9.20
CA PHE A 164 8.02 -23.63 10.59
C PHE A 164 7.96 -24.95 11.36
N VAL A 165 9.10 -25.60 11.53
CA VAL A 165 9.27 -26.64 12.55
C VAL A 165 9.21 -25.91 13.89
N ILE A 166 8.00 -25.77 14.42
CA ILE A 166 7.82 -25.43 15.83
C ILE A 166 8.26 -26.66 16.60
N ASP A 167 9.50 -26.65 17.09
CA ASP A 167 9.94 -27.63 18.08
C ASP A 167 9.16 -27.33 19.36
N LEU A 168 8.12 -28.13 19.62
CA LEU A 168 7.31 -28.09 20.85
C LEU A 168 8.09 -28.71 22.01
N GLN A 169 9.31 -28.24 22.26
CA GLN A 169 9.96 -28.44 23.55
C GLN A 169 9.85 -27.14 24.34
N ASN A 170 8.80 -27.13 25.17
CA ASN A 170 8.63 -26.33 26.38
C ASN A 170 9.72 -25.26 26.61
N ASP A 171 9.38 -24.00 26.40
CA ASP A 171 9.40 -23.09 27.53
C ASP A 171 8.34 -22.00 27.38
N SER A 172 7.53 -21.92 28.41
CA SER A 172 6.60 -20.84 28.70
C SER A 172 7.39 -19.56 28.90
N ASP A 173 7.20 -18.57 28.04
CA ASP A 173 7.03 -17.21 28.55
C ASP A 173 6.20 -16.36 27.59
N ASP A 174 5.03 -16.03 28.11
CA ASP A 174 4.05 -15.10 27.57
C ASP A 174 4.62 -13.68 27.73
N SER A 175 4.71 -12.94 26.63
CA SER A 175 5.10 -11.52 26.66
C SER A 175 4.52 -10.81 25.43
N GLU A 176 3.23 -10.51 25.51
CA GLU A 176 2.60 -9.48 24.68
C GLU A 176 3.29 -8.13 24.96
N SER A 177 4.10 -7.63 24.03
CA SER A 177 4.63 -6.27 24.10
C SER A 177 3.65 -5.30 23.44
N GLU A 178 2.81 -4.67 24.28
CA GLU A 178 2.13 -3.43 23.94
C GLU A 178 3.18 -2.32 23.69
N PHE A 179 3.29 -1.86 22.45
CA PHE A 179 4.14 -0.72 22.11
C PHE A 179 3.36 0.59 22.32
N GLU A 180 3.37 1.10 23.56
CA GLU A 180 2.98 2.48 23.86
C GLU A 180 4.09 3.45 23.40
N ASN A 181 3.79 4.27 22.39
CA ASN A 181 4.63 5.40 22.02
C ASN A 181 4.27 6.62 22.89
N TYR A 182 5.07 6.88 23.93
CA TYR A 182 5.24 8.23 24.47
C TYR A 182 6.57 8.80 23.98
N VAL A 183 6.52 9.80 23.12
CA VAL A 183 7.63 10.75 22.96
C VAL A 183 7.10 12.11 23.38
N SER A 184 7.43 12.45 24.62
CA SER A 184 7.49 13.81 25.12
C SER A 184 8.96 14.13 25.20
N ASP A 185 9.43 15.11 24.43
CA ASP A 185 10.51 15.98 24.89
C ASP A 185 10.21 17.40 24.42
N SER A 186 9.99 18.26 25.42
CA SER A 186 10.06 19.71 25.33
C SER A 186 11.28 20.13 26.15
N ASP A 187 12.30 20.65 25.48
CA ASP A 187 12.96 21.95 25.74
C ASP A 187 14.25 22.08 24.90
#